data_AF-A0AAE0UX52-F1
#
_entry.id   AF-A0AAE0UX52-F1
#
_cell.length_a   1.000
_cell.length_b   1.000
_cell.length_c   1.000
_cell.angle_alpha   90.00
_cell.angle_beta   90.00
_cell.angle_gamma   90.00
#
_symmetry.space_group_name_H-M   'P 1'
#
loop_
_entity.id
_entity.type
_entity.pdbx_description
1 polymer ?
#
loop_
_entity_poly.entity_id
_entity_poly.type
_entity_poly.pdbx_seq_one_letter_code
_entity_poly.pdbx_strand_id
1 'polypeptide(L)'
;MLMCQGGYPHSLGVSVLVKGSNQTLYHYSQNSPMVFVGGVPRSGTTLMRAMLDAHPDIRCGEETRVIPRLLAMRHGWRRSAEDRWALDEEAITQEMLDSATAAFLLEVIARHGSTRCMSIRYENLVLRPRTTMERVLEFLNVPWHEGVLHHEEAIGQPGGVSLSRIERSTDQVIKPVNLEALTRWVGHIPVGVLKDMDNIAPMLNKLGYDPTANPPDYGQPDPEVIHNTERVLKGDFKPPANLKRPSQESIT
;
A
#
# COMPACT_ATOMS: atom_id res chain seq x y z
N MET A 1 -27.41 42.68 -23.46
CA MET A 1 -26.52 41.98 -24.40
C MET A 1 -25.08 42.21 -23.92
N LEU A 2 -24.46 41.19 -23.34
CA LEU A 2 -23.01 41.04 -23.21
C LEU A 2 -22.77 39.54 -22.96
N MET A 3 -22.73 38.80 -24.06
CA MET A 3 -22.30 37.41 -24.09
C MET A 3 -20.77 37.41 -24.03
N CYS A 4 -20.17 36.93 -22.94
CA CYS A 4 -18.78 36.50 -22.98
C CYS A 4 -18.77 35.06 -23.50
N GLN A 5 -18.50 34.90 -24.80
CA GLN A 5 -17.95 33.65 -25.31
C GLN A 5 -16.50 33.53 -24.84
N GLY A 6 -16.32 33.08 -23.60
CA GLY A 6 -15.04 32.59 -23.12
C GLY A 6 -14.90 31.13 -23.52
N GLY A 7 -14.31 30.88 -24.69
CA GLY A 7 -13.73 29.56 -24.95
C GLY A 7 -12.70 29.30 -23.85
N TYR A 8 -12.97 28.33 -22.98
CA TYR A 8 -11.99 27.86 -22.01
C TYR A 8 -10.74 27.43 -22.78
N PRO A 9 -9.57 28.02 -22.55
CA PRO A 9 -8.34 27.48 -23.12
C PRO A 9 -8.19 26.05 -22.61
N HIS A 10 -7.98 25.11 -23.53
CA HIS A 10 -7.62 23.73 -23.20
C HIS A 10 -6.59 23.74 -22.06
N SER A 11 -6.89 23.02 -20.97
CA SER A 11 -5.98 22.86 -19.84
C SER A 11 -4.57 22.53 -20.36
N LEU A 12 -3.60 23.41 -20.11
CA LEU A 12 -2.18 23.14 -20.40
C LEU A 12 -1.78 21.85 -19.68
N GLY A 13 -1.58 20.78 -20.43
CA GLY A 13 -1.14 19.50 -19.89
C GLY A 13 0.27 19.63 -19.30
N VAL A 14 0.52 18.94 -18.18
CA VAL A 14 1.84 18.90 -17.54
C VAL A 14 2.55 17.65 -18.04
N SER A 15 3.78 17.81 -18.55
CA SER A 15 4.62 16.70 -18.99
C SER A 15 6.02 16.77 -18.39
N VAL A 16 6.60 15.60 -18.10
CA VAL A 16 7.93 15.43 -17.53
C VAL A 16 8.71 14.42 -18.37
N LEU A 17 9.97 14.75 -18.69
CA LEU A 17 10.92 13.84 -19.34
C LEU A 17 11.93 13.34 -18.32
N VAL A 18 12.09 12.01 -18.24
CA VAL A 18 13.05 11.36 -17.34
C VAL A 18 13.98 10.50 -18.17
N LYS A 19 15.28 10.62 -17.93
CA LYS A 19 16.30 9.80 -18.58
C LYS A 19 16.63 8.59 -17.70
N GLY A 20 16.38 7.39 -18.21
CA GLY A 20 16.68 6.13 -17.54
C GLY A 20 18.17 5.80 -17.51
N SER A 21 18.53 4.79 -16.72
CA SER A 21 19.90 4.29 -16.60
C SER A 21 20.46 3.77 -17.93
N ASN A 22 19.60 3.19 -18.78
CA ASN A 22 19.91 2.72 -20.13
C ASN A 22 19.91 3.83 -21.20
N GLN A 23 19.89 5.12 -20.79
CA GLN A 23 19.78 6.29 -21.67
C GLN A 23 18.42 6.45 -22.39
N THR A 24 17.46 5.55 -22.19
CA THR A 24 16.10 5.69 -22.73
C THR A 24 15.39 6.89 -22.09
N LEU A 25 14.69 7.68 -22.91
CA LEU A 25 13.89 8.81 -22.45
C LEU A 25 12.45 8.36 -22.23
N TYR A 26 11.96 8.54 -21.01
CA TYR A 26 10.58 8.25 -20.61
C TYR A 26 9.80 9.55 -20.50
N HIS A 27 8.61 9.58 -21.12
CA HIS A 27 7.72 10.74 -21.10
C HIS A 27 6.50 10.46 -20.21
N TYR A 28 6.31 11.28 -19.19
CA TYR A 28 5.21 11.19 -18.26
C TYR A 28 4.28 12.40 -18.40
N SER A 29 2.98 12.20 -18.28
CA SER A 29 1.97 13.26 -18.30
C SER A 29 0.79 12.91 -17.40
N GLN A 30 -0.20 13.79 -17.32
CA GLN A 30 -1.47 13.49 -16.63
C GLN A 30 -2.21 12.26 -17.18
N ASN A 31 -1.88 11.81 -18.40
CA ASN A 31 -2.50 10.65 -19.05
C ASN A 31 -1.67 9.37 -18.91
N SER A 32 -0.52 9.42 -18.23
CA SER A 32 0.30 8.23 -18.01
C SER A 32 -0.42 7.24 -17.08
N PRO A 33 -0.35 5.93 -17.35
CA PRO A 33 -1.01 4.91 -16.54
C PRO A 33 -0.27 4.73 -15.21
N MET A 34 -0.58 5.58 -14.22
CA MET A 34 0.03 5.53 -12.90
C MET A 34 -0.68 4.51 -12.01
N VAL A 35 0.10 3.73 -11.25
CA VAL A 35 -0.40 2.81 -10.22
C VAL A 35 -0.24 3.47 -8.86
N PHE A 36 -1.32 3.51 -8.08
CA PHE A 36 -1.31 3.97 -6.70
C PHE A 36 -1.59 2.80 -5.76
N VAL A 37 -0.58 2.40 -4.98
CA VAL A 37 -0.74 1.43 -3.89
C VAL A 37 -0.98 2.20 -2.60
N GLY A 38 -2.08 1.91 -1.90
CA GLY A 38 -2.48 2.61 -0.69
C GLY A 38 -3.21 1.71 0.30
N GLY A 39 -3.42 2.20 1.51
CA GLY A 39 -4.05 1.48 2.61
C GLY A 39 -3.61 2.05 3.97
N VAL A 40 -4.21 1.54 5.04
CA VAL A 40 -3.75 1.85 6.40
C VAL A 40 -2.32 1.31 6.57
N PRO A 41 -1.37 2.05 7.17
CA PRO A 41 -0.04 1.52 7.41
C PRO A 41 -0.09 0.16 8.12
N ARG A 42 0.81 -0.75 7.73
CA ARG A 42 0.87 -2.16 8.21
C ARG A 42 -0.18 -3.10 7.60
N SER A 43 -0.89 -2.71 6.54
CA SER A 43 -1.79 -3.59 5.76
C SER A 43 -1.12 -4.28 4.55
N GLY A 44 0.20 -4.46 4.56
CA GLY A 44 0.93 -5.11 3.45
C GLY A 44 1.21 -4.23 2.22
N THR A 45 1.02 -2.90 2.30
CA THR A 45 1.28 -1.99 1.16
C THR A 45 2.71 -2.04 0.64
N THR A 46 3.70 -2.15 1.52
CA THR A 46 5.12 -2.27 1.14
C THR A 46 5.41 -3.61 0.45
N LEU A 47 4.75 -4.70 0.86
CA LEU A 47 4.88 -5.99 0.18
C LEU A 47 4.28 -5.93 -1.21
N MET A 48 3.05 -5.41 -1.34
CA MET A 48 2.36 -5.27 -2.62
C MET A 48 3.18 -4.49 -3.65
N ARG A 49 3.72 -3.33 -3.24
CA ARG A 49 4.56 -2.53 -4.15
C ARG A 49 5.90 -3.18 -4.45
N ALA A 50 6.47 -3.96 -3.53
CA ALA A 50 7.71 -4.72 -3.77
C ALA A 50 7.50 -5.85 -4.79
N MET A 51 6.38 -6.57 -4.71
CA MET A 51 6.00 -7.57 -5.71
C MET A 51 5.80 -6.93 -7.09
N LEU A 52 5.15 -5.76 -7.16
CA LEU A 52 5.03 -5.00 -8.42
C LEU A 52 6.39 -4.48 -8.94
N ASP A 53 7.25 -3.96 -8.06
CA ASP A 53 8.60 -3.50 -8.41
C ASP A 53 9.53 -4.59 -8.96
N ALA A 54 9.19 -5.87 -8.78
CA ALA A 54 9.92 -6.99 -9.35
C ALA A 54 9.48 -7.32 -10.79
N HIS A 55 8.45 -6.66 -11.30
CA HIS A 55 8.03 -6.72 -12.70
C HIS A 55 8.90 -5.77 -13.54
N PRO A 56 9.47 -6.20 -14.69
CA PRO A 56 10.39 -5.36 -15.49
C PRO A 56 9.77 -4.05 -16.01
N ASP A 57 8.45 -4.05 -16.24
CA ASP A 57 7.72 -2.87 -16.74
C ASP A 57 7.14 -1.96 -15.65
N ILE A 58 7.27 -2.30 -14.37
CA ILE A 58 6.64 -1.54 -13.27
C ILE A 58 7.69 -1.03 -12.30
N ARG A 59 7.57 0.25 -11.93
CA ARG A 59 8.39 0.85 -10.88
C ARG A 59 7.53 1.65 -9.90
N CYS A 60 7.51 1.22 -8.65
CA CYS A 60 6.90 1.90 -7.51
C CYS A 60 7.94 2.67 -6.70
N GLY A 61 9.07 2.04 -6.36
CA GLY A 61 10.12 2.64 -5.52
C GLY A 61 9.75 2.73 -4.03
N GLU A 62 10.50 3.56 -3.30
CA GLU A 62 10.35 3.76 -1.85
C GLU A 62 9.18 4.69 -1.50
N GLU A 63 8.76 4.68 -0.24
CA GLU A 63 7.74 5.62 0.24
C GLU A 63 8.27 7.06 0.15
N THR A 64 7.66 7.87 -0.71
CA THR A 64 8.16 9.24 -0.99
C THR A 64 8.04 10.20 0.20
N ARG A 65 7.15 9.95 1.17
CA ARG A 65 6.78 10.76 2.35
C ARG A 65 6.34 12.22 2.09
N VAL A 66 6.81 12.85 1.01
CA VAL A 66 6.50 14.21 0.58
C VAL A 66 5.11 14.30 -0.04
N ILE A 67 4.66 13.29 -0.79
CA ILE A 67 3.35 13.30 -1.44
C ILE A 67 2.22 13.38 -0.39
N PRO A 68 2.16 12.51 0.64
CA PRO A 68 1.13 12.62 1.68
C PRO A 68 1.18 13.96 2.44
N ARG A 69 2.38 14.49 2.71
CA ARG A 69 2.54 15.79 3.38
C ARG A 69 2.02 16.94 2.53
N LEU A 70 2.32 16.96 1.24
CA LEU A 70 1.80 17.97 0.32
C LEU A 70 0.27 17.91 0.21
N LEU A 71 -0.30 16.71 0.14
CA LEU A 71 -1.74 16.51 0.16
C LEU A 71 -2.38 16.97 1.48
N ALA A 72 -1.76 16.66 2.62
CA ALA A 72 -2.20 17.11 3.93
C ALA A 72 -2.13 18.64 4.09
N MET A 73 -1.07 19.27 3.60
CA MET A 73 -0.94 20.74 3.57
C MET A 73 -2.03 21.37 2.69
N ARG A 74 -2.27 20.83 1.50
CA ARG A 74 -3.36 21.28 0.61
C ARG A 74 -4.73 21.11 1.27
N HIS A 75 -4.95 20.02 2.00
CA HIS A 75 -6.18 19.80 2.75
C HIS A 75 -6.29 20.78 3.94
N GLY A 76 -5.19 21.04 4.64
CA GLY A 76 -5.12 21.99 5.75
C GLY A 76 -5.33 23.44 5.33
N TRP A 77 -4.93 23.84 4.12
CA TRP A 77 -5.22 25.17 3.57
C TRP A 77 -6.71 25.39 3.28
N ARG A 78 -7.55 24.35 3.33
CA ARG A 78 -9.02 24.49 3.34
C ARG A 78 -9.62 24.76 4.73
N ARG A 79 -8.80 24.84 5.79
CA ARG A 79 -9.22 25.08 7.18
C ARG A 79 -8.27 26.10 7.83
N SER A 80 -8.58 27.39 7.75
CA SER A 80 -7.80 28.38 8.51
C SER A 80 -8.09 28.26 10.02
N ALA A 81 -7.33 28.98 10.85
CA ALA A 81 -7.45 28.91 12.30
C ALA A 81 -8.77 29.50 12.83
N GLU A 82 -9.43 30.39 12.06
CA GLU A 82 -10.75 30.93 12.40
C GLU A 82 -11.89 29.90 12.26
N ASP A 83 -11.73 28.78 11.56
CA ASP A 83 -12.84 27.83 11.37
C ASP A 83 -13.00 26.84 12.54
N ARG A 84 -11.96 26.64 13.35
CA ARG A 84 -11.95 25.59 14.40
C ARG A 84 -12.80 25.91 15.62
N TRP A 85 -12.90 27.17 16.03
CA TRP A 85 -13.70 27.56 17.19
C TRP A 85 -15.21 27.55 16.87
N ALA A 86 -15.58 27.74 15.60
CA ALA A 86 -16.96 27.68 15.14
C ALA A 86 -17.52 26.25 15.09
N LEU A 87 -16.70 25.27 14.68
CA LEU A 87 -17.14 23.86 14.56
C LEU A 87 -17.51 23.20 15.90
N ASP A 88 -16.89 23.64 17.00
CA ASP A 88 -17.21 23.17 18.36
C ASP A 88 -18.54 23.76 18.89
N GLU A 89 -18.90 25.00 18.52
CA GLU A 89 -20.23 25.56 18.84
C GLU A 89 -21.36 24.90 18.01
N GLU A 90 -21.03 24.31 16.86
CA GLU A 90 -21.98 23.66 15.94
C GLU A 90 -22.21 22.15 16.22
N ALA A 91 -21.64 21.62 17.32
CA ALA A 91 -21.75 20.21 17.73
C ALA A 91 -21.22 19.18 16.69
N ILE A 92 -20.28 19.58 15.84
CA ILE A 92 -19.64 18.70 14.86
C ILE A 92 -18.49 17.95 15.53
N THR A 93 -18.77 16.71 15.96
CA THR A 93 -17.78 15.87 16.67
C THR A 93 -16.73 15.29 15.73
N GLN A 94 -15.56 14.93 16.28
CA GLN A 94 -14.52 14.23 15.52
C GLN A 94 -15.03 12.90 14.92
N GLU A 95 -15.89 12.18 15.64
CA GLU A 95 -16.51 10.94 15.17
C GLU A 95 -17.38 11.16 13.91
N MET A 96 -18.07 12.30 13.83
CA MET A 96 -18.86 12.70 12.67
C MET A 96 -17.95 13.04 11.48
N LEU A 97 -16.84 13.73 11.74
CA LEU A 97 -15.84 14.06 10.72
C LEU A 97 -15.13 12.81 10.18
N ASP A 98 -14.81 11.85 11.04
CA ASP A 98 -14.21 10.57 10.65
C ASP A 98 -15.19 9.73 9.84
N SER A 99 -16.46 9.67 10.25
CA SER A 99 -17.52 8.99 9.50
C SER A 99 -17.77 9.63 8.13
N ALA A 100 -17.79 10.97 8.05
CA ALA A 100 -17.94 11.69 6.79
C ALA A 100 -16.73 11.50 5.87
N THR A 101 -15.52 11.46 6.43
CA THR A 101 -14.29 11.22 5.68
C THR A 101 -14.22 9.79 5.15
N ALA A 102 -14.55 8.79 5.98
CA ALA A 102 -14.60 7.39 5.57
C ALA A 102 -15.68 7.17 4.50
N ALA A 103 -16.86 7.77 4.64
CA ALA A 103 -17.92 7.71 3.64
C ALA A 103 -17.50 8.38 2.34
N PHE A 104 -16.85 9.55 2.39
CA PHE A 104 -16.31 10.22 1.20
C PHE A 104 -15.23 9.40 0.50
N LEU A 105 -14.27 8.82 1.25
CA LEU A 105 -13.24 7.97 0.68
C LEU A 105 -13.82 6.70 0.05
N LEU A 106 -14.77 6.04 0.72
CA LEU A 106 -15.48 4.88 0.19
C LEU A 106 -16.32 5.25 -1.04
N GLU A 107 -16.99 6.39 -1.04
CA GLU A 107 -17.77 6.89 -2.18
C GLU A 107 -16.86 7.22 -3.38
N VAL A 108 -15.71 7.86 -3.16
CA VAL A 108 -14.73 8.13 -4.22
C VAL A 108 -14.18 6.83 -4.78
N ILE A 109 -13.79 5.87 -3.93
CA ILE A 109 -13.24 4.57 -4.33
C ILE A 109 -14.28 3.72 -5.07
N ALA A 110 -15.51 3.64 -4.55
CA ALA A 110 -16.59 2.84 -5.12
C ALA A 110 -17.18 3.44 -6.40
N ARG A 111 -17.31 4.77 -6.48
CA ARG A 111 -17.87 5.48 -7.66
C ARG A 111 -16.85 5.82 -8.73
N HIS A 112 -15.54 5.72 -8.47
CA HIS A 112 -14.53 5.73 -9.53
C HIS A 112 -14.44 4.40 -10.30
N GLY A 113 -15.25 3.41 -9.91
CA GLY A 113 -15.51 2.20 -10.66
C GLY A 113 -14.49 1.09 -10.40
N SER A 114 -14.98 -0.15 -10.44
CA SER A 114 -14.17 -1.38 -10.38
C SER A 114 -13.13 -1.50 -11.50
N THR A 115 -13.13 -0.60 -12.48
CA THR A 115 -12.12 -0.51 -13.54
C THR A 115 -10.91 0.35 -13.17
N ARG A 116 -10.97 1.14 -12.09
CA ARG A 116 -9.89 2.04 -11.68
C ARG A 116 -9.43 1.86 -10.24
N CYS A 117 -10.15 1.07 -9.44
CA CYS A 117 -9.69 0.66 -8.12
C CYS A 117 -9.96 -0.84 -7.90
N MET A 118 -8.95 -1.54 -7.38
CA MET A 118 -9.02 -2.95 -6.99
C MET A 118 -8.67 -3.08 -5.51
N SER A 119 -9.55 -3.70 -4.72
CA SER A 119 -9.26 -4.02 -3.32
C SER A 119 -8.53 -5.38 -3.23
N ILE A 120 -7.45 -5.40 -2.44
CA ILE A 120 -6.65 -6.61 -2.17
C ILE A 120 -6.64 -6.83 -0.66
N ARG A 121 -7.10 -8.01 -0.22
CA ARG A 121 -6.93 -8.47 1.16
C ARG A 121 -5.50 -8.98 1.32
N TYR A 122 -4.79 -8.48 2.33
CA TYR A 122 -3.42 -8.89 2.62
C TYR A 122 -3.31 -10.41 2.81
N GLU A 123 -4.30 -11.01 3.45
CA GLU A 123 -4.33 -12.44 3.72
C GLU A 123 -4.43 -13.26 2.44
N ASN A 124 -5.20 -12.79 1.45
CA ASN A 124 -5.24 -13.44 0.13
C ASN A 124 -3.92 -13.29 -0.61
N LEU A 125 -3.28 -12.12 -0.53
CA LEU A 125 -1.96 -11.88 -1.13
C LEU A 125 -0.91 -12.81 -0.55
N VAL A 126 -0.95 -13.06 0.75
CA VAL A 126 0.02 -13.93 1.43
C VAL A 126 -0.30 -15.40 1.25
N LEU A 127 -1.57 -15.80 1.36
CA LEU A 127 -1.96 -17.21 1.26
C LEU A 127 -1.90 -17.71 -0.19
N ARG A 128 -2.27 -16.87 -1.17
CA ARG A 128 -2.39 -17.22 -2.59
C ARG A 128 -1.77 -16.15 -3.48
N PRO A 129 -0.44 -15.95 -3.42
CA PRO A 129 0.22 -14.83 -4.08
C PRO A 129 0.10 -14.90 -5.60
N ARG A 130 0.23 -16.09 -6.20
CA ARG A 130 0.07 -16.28 -7.66
C ARG A 130 -1.28 -15.79 -8.16
N THR A 131 -2.36 -16.40 -7.67
CA THR A 131 -3.72 -16.04 -8.09
C THR A 131 -4.05 -14.57 -7.80
N THR A 132 -3.53 -14.02 -6.69
CA THR A 132 -3.74 -12.60 -6.36
C THR A 132 -3.01 -11.69 -7.34
N MET A 133 -1.74 -11.98 -7.66
CA MET A 133 -0.95 -11.17 -8.59
C MET A 133 -1.40 -11.30 -10.03
N GLU A 134 -1.85 -12.48 -10.49
CA GLU A 134 -2.45 -12.66 -11.81
C GLU A 134 -3.63 -11.71 -12.00
N ARG A 135 -4.54 -11.66 -11.01
CA ARG A 135 -5.69 -10.74 -11.02
C ARG A 135 -5.28 -9.27 -10.98
N VAL A 136 -4.22 -8.94 -10.23
CA VAL A 136 -3.70 -7.56 -10.18
C VAL A 136 -3.11 -7.14 -11.52
N LEU A 137 -2.25 -7.97 -12.12
CA LEU A 137 -1.62 -7.63 -13.40
C LEU A 137 -2.64 -7.57 -14.53
N GLU A 138 -3.64 -8.46 -14.53
CA GLU A 138 -4.79 -8.38 -15.44
C GLU A 138 -5.55 -7.05 -15.26
N PHE A 139 -5.86 -6.67 -14.02
CA PHE A 139 -6.51 -5.39 -13.72
C PHE A 139 -5.68 -4.17 -14.18
N LEU A 140 -4.36 -4.24 -14.04
CA LEU A 140 -3.42 -3.19 -14.49
C LEU A 140 -3.14 -3.24 -16.00
N ASN A 141 -3.65 -4.25 -16.72
CA ASN A 141 -3.35 -4.53 -18.12
C ASN A 141 -1.84 -4.64 -18.40
N VAL A 142 -1.13 -5.36 -17.53
CA VAL A 142 0.29 -5.69 -17.64
C VAL A 142 0.42 -7.21 -17.85
N PRO A 143 1.27 -7.69 -18.77
CA PRO A 143 1.50 -9.12 -18.95
C PRO A 143 1.97 -9.80 -17.66
N TRP A 144 1.71 -11.10 -17.53
CA TRP A 144 2.28 -11.87 -16.43
C TRP A 144 3.81 -11.92 -16.52
N HIS A 145 4.49 -11.73 -15.39
CA HIS A 145 5.92 -11.97 -15.26
C HIS A 145 6.23 -12.59 -13.90
N GLU A 146 7.03 -13.66 -13.89
CA GLU A 146 7.23 -14.47 -12.69
C GLU A 146 8.02 -13.77 -11.56
N GLY A 147 8.76 -12.71 -11.90
CA GLY A 147 9.47 -11.90 -10.91
C GLY A 147 8.58 -11.37 -9.76
N VAL A 148 7.26 -11.21 -9.99
CA VAL A 148 6.34 -10.72 -8.95
C VAL A 148 6.18 -11.66 -7.76
N LEU A 149 6.50 -12.96 -7.92
CA LEU A 149 6.51 -13.95 -6.84
C LEU A 149 7.89 -14.11 -6.17
N HIS A 150 8.93 -13.51 -6.76
CA HIS A 150 10.32 -13.61 -6.33
C HIS A 150 10.93 -12.22 -6.05
N HIS A 151 10.15 -11.34 -5.42
CA HIS A 151 10.56 -9.96 -5.17
C HIS A 151 11.83 -9.85 -4.33
N GLU A 152 12.10 -10.84 -3.47
CA GLU A 152 13.27 -10.92 -2.61
C GLU A 152 14.58 -11.05 -3.40
N GLU A 153 14.53 -11.67 -4.59
CA GLU A 153 15.69 -11.84 -5.47
C GLU A 153 16.01 -10.57 -6.24
N ALA A 154 14.99 -9.73 -6.48
CA ALA A 154 15.11 -8.46 -7.20
C ALA A 154 15.60 -7.29 -6.31
N ILE A 155 15.76 -7.47 -5.00
CA ILE A 155 16.12 -6.37 -4.09
C ILE A 155 17.54 -5.87 -4.38
N GLY A 156 17.65 -4.56 -4.64
CA GLY A 156 18.91 -3.88 -4.94
C GLY A 156 19.45 -4.15 -6.34
N GLN A 157 18.75 -4.93 -7.16
CA GLN A 157 19.14 -5.17 -8.56
C GLN A 157 18.74 -3.97 -9.45
N PRO A 158 19.49 -3.70 -10.54
CA PRO A 158 19.09 -2.69 -11.52
C PRO A 158 17.69 -2.98 -12.08
N GLY A 159 16.77 -2.03 -11.94
CA GLY A 159 15.36 -2.20 -12.35
C GLY A 159 14.52 -3.08 -11.42
N GLY A 160 15.09 -3.67 -10.37
CA GLY A 160 14.37 -4.46 -9.35
C GLY A 160 13.97 -3.62 -8.13
N VAL A 161 13.66 -4.26 -7.01
CA VAL A 161 13.06 -3.63 -5.82
C VAL A 161 14.04 -2.69 -5.08
N SER A 162 13.65 -1.43 -4.86
CA SER A 162 14.37 -0.52 -3.94
C SER A 162 13.68 -0.49 -2.57
N LEU A 163 14.44 -0.70 -1.50
CA LEU A 163 13.94 -0.62 -0.13
C LEU A 163 14.76 0.39 0.68
N SER A 164 14.07 1.23 1.44
CA SER A 164 14.70 2.19 2.33
C SER A 164 15.09 1.54 3.66
N ARG A 165 16.30 1.77 4.15
CA ARG A 165 16.74 1.25 5.48
C ARG A 165 15.95 1.83 6.66
N ILE A 166 15.30 2.97 6.46
CA ILE A 166 14.52 3.67 7.48
C ILE A 166 13.03 3.31 7.46
N GLU A 167 12.56 2.59 6.43
CA GLU A 167 11.18 2.09 6.36
C GLU A 167 10.98 0.95 7.38
N ARG A 168 9.90 1.04 8.16
CA ARG A 168 9.56 0.05 9.20
C ARG A 168 9.17 -1.33 8.66
N SER A 169 8.95 -1.44 7.35
CA SER A 169 8.54 -2.69 6.69
C SER A 169 9.73 -3.45 6.09
N THR A 170 10.91 -2.84 6.01
CA THR A 170 12.05 -3.34 5.23
C THR A 170 12.56 -4.69 5.70
N ASP A 171 12.67 -4.91 7.01
CA ASP A 171 13.11 -6.17 7.60
C ASP A 171 12.14 -7.34 7.36
N GLN A 172 10.87 -7.04 7.08
CA GLN A 172 9.88 -8.05 6.69
C GLN A 172 9.87 -8.30 5.18
N VAL A 173 10.02 -7.26 4.36
CA VAL A 173 9.94 -7.32 2.88
C VAL A 173 11.23 -7.88 2.24
N ILE A 174 12.33 -8.02 2.99
CA ILE A 174 13.52 -8.74 2.49
C ILE A 174 13.32 -10.26 2.45
N LYS A 175 12.26 -10.79 3.05
CA LYS A 175 11.92 -12.22 3.04
C LYS A 175 10.94 -12.50 1.91
N PRO A 176 10.92 -13.73 1.34
CA PRO A 176 9.84 -14.14 0.43
C PRO A 176 8.49 -14.08 1.14
N VAL A 177 7.39 -14.08 0.37
CA VAL A 177 6.02 -14.17 0.91
C VAL A 177 5.92 -15.39 1.85
N ASN A 178 5.51 -15.15 3.10
CA ASN A 178 5.50 -16.15 4.17
C ASN A 178 4.38 -15.87 5.19
N LEU A 179 4.13 -16.84 6.07
CA LEU A 179 2.98 -16.85 6.99
C LEU A 179 3.27 -16.25 8.39
N GLU A 180 4.50 -15.83 8.71
CA GLU A 180 4.90 -15.44 10.09
C GLU A 180 4.02 -14.35 10.70
N ALA A 181 3.50 -13.44 9.87
CA ALA A 181 2.77 -12.27 10.34
C ALA A 181 1.25 -12.47 10.44
N LEU A 182 0.68 -13.49 9.77
CA LEU A 182 -0.76 -13.60 9.52
C LEU A 182 -1.59 -13.65 10.81
N THR A 183 -1.15 -14.46 11.78
CA THR A 183 -1.84 -14.69 13.06
C THR A 183 -1.01 -14.22 14.26
N ARG A 184 0.07 -13.47 14.05
CA ARG A 184 1.00 -13.06 15.12
C ARG A 184 0.37 -12.17 16.19
N TRP A 185 -0.75 -11.53 15.91
CA TRP A 185 -1.48 -10.69 16.85
C TRP A 185 -2.30 -11.49 17.88
N VAL A 186 -2.61 -12.76 17.58
CA VAL A 186 -3.43 -13.62 18.44
C VAL A 186 -2.79 -13.76 19.81
N GLY A 187 -3.60 -13.60 20.86
CA GLY A 187 -3.13 -13.67 22.25
C GLY A 187 -2.48 -12.39 22.79
N HIS A 188 -2.27 -11.36 21.96
CA HIS A 188 -1.71 -10.08 22.40
C HIS A 188 -2.75 -8.96 22.59
N ILE A 189 -4.01 -9.21 22.22
CA ILE A 189 -5.11 -8.25 22.43
C ILE A 189 -5.71 -8.45 23.83
N PRO A 190 -5.85 -7.40 24.66
CA PRO A 190 -6.47 -7.51 25.97
C PRO A 190 -7.91 -8.07 25.89
N VAL A 191 -8.27 -8.93 26.84
CA VAL A 191 -9.58 -9.60 26.87
C VAL A 191 -10.76 -8.60 26.87
N GLY A 192 -10.61 -7.45 27.53
CA GLY A 192 -11.63 -6.40 27.52
C GLY A 192 -11.88 -5.82 26.12
N VAL A 193 -10.81 -5.65 25.33
CA VAL A 193 -10.90 -5.17 23.94
C VAL A 193 -11.53 -6.24 23.04
N LEU A 194 -11.17 -7.53 23.24
CA LEU A 194 -11.76 -8.63 22.48
C LEU A 194 -13.28 -8.74 22.69
N LYS A 195 -13.75 -8.52 23.93
CA LYS A 195 -15.19 -8.56 24.25
C LYS A 195 -15.98 -7.44 23.57
N ASP A 196 -15.33 -6.31 23.26
CA ASP A 196 -15.95 -5.11 22.70
C ASP A 196 -15.53 -4.86 21.24
N MET A 197 -14.94 -5.86 20.58
CA MET A 197 -14.29 -5.71 19.28
C MET A 197 -15.25 -5.22 18.18
N ASP A 198 -16.50 -5.67 18.19
CA ASP A 198 -17.51 -5.27 17.20
C ASP A 198 -17.89 -3.78 17.33
N ASN A 199 -17.92 -3.26 18.57
CA ASN A 199 -18.18 -1.84 18.82
C ASN A 199 -16.93 -0.98 18.54
N ILE A 200 -15.74 -1.46 18.91
CA ILE A 200 -14.47 -0.76 18.69
C ILE A 200 -14.13 -0.69 17.20
N ALA A 201 -14.39 -1.76 16.45
CA ALA A 201 -13.98 -1.91 15.06
C ALA A 201 -15.09 -2.50 14.18
N PRO A 202 -16.24 -1.82 14.02
CA PRO A 202 -17.38 -2.30 13.21
C PRO A 202 -17.03 -2.49 11.73
N MET A 203 -15.92 -1.89 11.27
CA MET A 203 -15.38 -2.10 9.93
C MET A 203 -14.88 -3.52 9.68
N LEU A 204 -14.54 -4.30 10.71
CA LEU A 204 -14.15 -5.70 10.56
C LEU A 204 -15.26 -6.49 9.86
N ASN A 205 -16.47 -6.44 10.42
CA ASN A 205 -17.66 -7.09 9.84
C ASN A 205 -17.93 -6.60 8.41
N LYS A 206 -17.88 -5.28 8.17
CA LYS A 206 -18.10 -4.69 6.83
C LYS A 206 -17.07 -5.13 5.79
N LEU A 207 -15.86 -5.48 6.22
CA LEU A 207 -14.76 -5.94 5.37
C LEU A 207 -14.65 -7.47 5.33
N GLY A 208 -15.60 -8.20 5.94
CA GLY A 208 -15.65 -9.66 5.92
C GLY A 208 -14.68 -10.33 6.91
N TYR A 209 -14.37 -9.66 8.03
CA TYR A 209 -13.65 -10.22 9.17
C TYR A 209 -14.64 -10.39 10.32
N ASP A 210 -14.78 -11.61 10.83
CA ASP A 210 -15.58 -11.89 12.02
C ASP A 210 -14.89 -11.30 13.27
N PRO A 211 -15.47 -10.29 13.94
CA PRO A 211 -14.86 -9.64 15.10
C PRO A 211 -14.84 -10.54 16.34
N THR A 212 -15.57 -11.66 16.33
CA THR A 212 -15.63 -12.62 17.43
C THR A 212 -14.65 -13.79 17.27
N ALA A 213 -14.12 -14.00 16.06
CA ALA A 213 -13.17 -15.06 15.77
C ALA A 213 -11.73 -14.66 16.16
N ASN A 214 -11.02 -15.55 16.86
CA ASN A 214 -9.65 -15.30 17.30
C ASN A 214 -8.78 -16.58 17.31
N PRO A 215 -7.99 -16.82 16.23
CA PRO A 215 -7.96 -16.07 14.97
C PRO A 215 -9.19 -16.32 14.09
N PRO A 216 -9.52 -15.40 13.18
CA PRO A 216 -10.36 -15.68 12.02
C PRO A 216 -9.74 -16.76 11.13
N ASP A 217 -10.60 -17.54 10.46
CA ASP A 217 -10.16 -18.41 9.37
C ASP A 217 -9.87 -17.57 8.12
N TYR A 218 -8.59 -17.36 7.84
CA TYR A 218 -8.13 -16.66 6.65
C TYR A 218 -8.06 -17.56 5.40
N GLY A 219 -8.19 -18.87 5.57
CA GLY A 219 -8.08 -19.89 4.53
C GLY A 219 -6.72 -20.59 4.49
N GLN A 220 -6.60 -21.53 3.56
CA GLN A 220 -5.40 -22.36 3.39
C GLN A 220 -4.37 -21.72 2.44
N PRO A 221 -3.07 -21.78 2.78
CA PRO A 221 -1.99 -21.28 1.94
C PRO A 221 -1.65 -22.22 0.78
N ASP A 222 -1.15 -21.66 -0.31
CA ASP A 222 -0.56 -22.42 -1.39
C ASP A 222 0.72 -23.16 -0.91
N PRO A 223 1.05 -24.34 -1.48
CA PRO A 223 2.23 -25.11 -1.07
C PRO A 223 3.54 -24.34 -1.13
N GLU A 224 3.69 -23.42 -2.10
CA GLU A 224 4.86 -22.58 -2.25
C GLU A 224 5.05 -21.62 -1.07
N VAL A 225 3.97 -21.08 -0.51
CA VAL A 225 4.01 -20.19 0.66
C VAL A 225 4.41 -20.96 1.92
N ILE A 226 3.95 -22.21 2.04
CA ILE A 226 4.39 -23.11 3.12
C ILE A 226 5.90 -23.33 3.01
N HIS A 227 6.39 -23.67 1.81
CA HIS A 227 7.82 -23.87 1.56
C HIS A 227 8.65 -22.61 1.85
N ASN A 228 8.20 -21.43 1.41
CA ASN A 228 8.85 -20.16 1.72
C ASN A 228 8.90 -19.90 3.22
N THR A 229 7.81 -20.20 3.94
CA THR A 229 7.76 -20.07 5.40
C THR A 229 8.79 -20.98 6.08
N GLU A 230 8.90 -22.24 5.66
CA GLU A 230 9.92 -23.16 6.17
C GLU A 230 11.35 -22.66 5.94
N ARG A 231 11.63 -22.13 4.74
CA ARG A 231 12.93 -21.52 4.42
C ARG A 231 13.24 -20.34 5.33
N VAL A 232 12.27 -19.45 5.54
CA VAL A 232 12.45 -18.29 6.44
C VAL A 232 12.72 -18.75 7.87
N LEU A 233 11.99 -19.75 8.37
CA LEU A 233 12.19 -20.31 9.72
C LEU A 233 13.57 -20.96 9.89
N LYS A 234 14.13 -21.55 8.82
CA LYS A 234 15.50 -22.08 8.79
C LYS A 234 16.58 -21.00 8.69
N GLY A 235 16.19 -19.75 8.41
CA GLY A 235 17.12 -18.65 8.12
C GLY A 235 17.70 -18.70 6.70
N ASP A 236 17.10 -19.49 5.81
CA ASP A 236 17.56 -19.74 4.44
C ASP A 236 17.11 -18.63 3.47
N PHE A 237 17.38 -17.38 3.84
CA PHE A 237 17.19 -16.20 3.01
C PHE A 237 18.39 -15.26 3.12
N LYS A 238 18.79 -14.64 2.01
CA LYS A 238 19.96 -13.78 1.97
C LYS A 238 19.54 -12.31 2.08
N PRO A 239 19.78 -11.62 3.22
CA PRO A 239 19.58 -10.18 3.26
C PRO A 239 20.54 -9.51 2.27
N PRO A 240 20.05 -8.59 1.42
CA PRO A 240 20.87 -7.97 0.38
C PRO A 240 21.99 -7.14 1.01
N ALA A 241 23.15 -7.12 0.35
CA ALA A 241 24.41 -6.61 0.92
C ALA A 241 24.32 -5.14 1.39
N ASN A 242 23.55 -4.32 0.68
CA ASN A 242 23.29 -2.91 0.98
C ASN A 242 22.40 -2.68 2.21
N LEU A 243 21.64 -3.68 2.66
CA LEU A 243 20.77 -3.62 3.84
C LEU A 243 21.38 -4.29 5.08
N LYS A 244 22.57 -4.91 4.97
CA LYS A 244 23.30 -5.43 6.15
C LYS A 244 23.57 -4.27 7.12
N ARG A 245 23.24 -4.47 8.41
CA ARG A 245 23.69 -3.57 9.48
C ARG A 245 25.23 -3.58 9.48
N PRO A 246 25.93 -2.44 9.62
CA PRO A 246 27.36 -2.48 9.85
C PRO A 246 27.62 -3.38 11.08
N SER A 247 28.57 -4.31 10.95
CA SER A 247 29.03 -5.12 12.08
C SER A 247 29.54 -4.18 13.17
N GLN A 248 29.26 -4.48 14.44
CA GLN A 248 29.73 -3.71 15.59
C GLN A 248 31.27 -3.74 15.76
N GLU A 249 32.03 -4.30 14.82
CA GLU A 249 33.47 -4.47 14.87
C GLU A 249 34.27 -3.32 14.22
N SER A 250 33.61 -2.29 13.69
CA SER A 250 34.30 -1.14 13.07
C SER A 250 34.25 0.15 13.91
N ILE A 251 33.95 0.03 15.21
CA ILE A 251 34.13 1.11 16.20
C ILE A 251 35.01 0.58 17.34
N THR A 252 36.29 0.42 17.04
CA THR A 252 37.39 0.38 18.01
C THR A 252 38.56 1.13 17.43
#